data_AF-A0A3A6NMA2-F1
#
_entry.id   AF-A0A3A6NMA2-F1
#
_cell.length_a   1.000
_cell.length_b   1.000
_cell.length_c   1.000
_cell.angle_alpha   90.00
_cell.angle_beta   90.00
_cell.angle_gamma   90.00
#
_symmetry.space_group_name_H-M   'P 1'
#
loop_
_entity.id
_entity.type
_entity.pdbx_description
1 polymer ?
#
loop_
_entity_poly.entity_id
_entity_poly.type
_entity_poly.pdbx_seq_one_letter_code
_entity_poly.pdbx_strand_id
1 'polypeptide(L)'
;MRKHMQQVIPQSWAVKWPHRVSHIKSFSKNLFIERRDIMNSLWLILLGSNLLLPVMMLVFGYVMTKHPPKKINSLYGYRTKRSMKNMDTWVFAHQVMGKYWIKYSVIGYLLTMIFMFVIYQETEDQMAIHSLFLTAILLILMIIPIIMTERQLNENFDEHGNKK
;
A
#
# COMPACT_ATOMS: atom_id res chain seq x y z
N MET A 1 23.65 2.44 19.59
CA MET A 1 23.37 1.74 20.87
C MET A 1 24.40 0.69 21.31
N ARG A 2 24.98 -0.19 20.46
CA ARG A 2 26.04 -1.13 20.93
C ARG A 2 27.23 -0.44 21.59
N LYS A 3 27.69 0.68 21.01
CA LYS A 3 28.73 1.54 21.60
C LYS A 3 28.30 2.16 22.94
N HIS A 4 27.02 2.46 23.12
CA HIS A 4 26.49 3.01 24.38
C HIS A 4 26.38 1.95 25.48
N MET A 5 25.96 0.71 25.18
CA MET A 5 25.94 -0.35 26.21
C MET A 5 27.33 -0.74 26.70
N GLN A 6 28.34 -0.64 25.83
CA GLN A 6 29.74 -0.79 26.24
C GLN A 6 30.23 0.37 27.11
N GLN A 7 29.61 1.55 27.03
CA GLN A 7 29.90 2.68 27.91
C GLN A 7 29.23 2.58 29.28
N VAL A 8 28.10 1.85 29.39
CA VAL A 8 27.34 1.72 30.64
C VAL A 8 27.99 0.74 31.64
N ILE A 9 28.80 -0.21 31.18
CA ILE A 9 29.47 -1.19 32.05
C ILE A 9 30.91 -0.72 32.33
N PRO A 10 31.25 -0.34 33.57
CA PRO A 10 32.61 0.05 33.91
C PRO A 10 33.58 -1.11 33.72
N GLN A 11 34.76 -0.86 33.18
CA GLN A 11 35.76 -1.90 32.94
C GLN A 11 36.22 -2.59 34.23
N SER A 12 36.18 -1.91 35.38
CA SER A 12 36.43 -2.50 36.69
C SER A 12 35.43 -3.58 37.08
N TRP A 13 34.19 -3.52 36.59
CA TRP A 13 33.15 -4.52 36.89
C TRP A 13 33.33 -5.80 36.09
N ALA A 14 33.87 -5.70 34.87
CA ALA A 14 34.19 -6.86 34.07
C ALA A 14 35.24 -7.76 34.75
N VAL A 15 36.16 -7.14 35.50
CA VAL A 15 37.18 -7.84 36.31
C VAL A 15 36.60 -8.32 37.64
N LYS A 16 35.86 -7.45 38.35
CA LYS A 16 35.35 -7.76 39.70
C LYS A 16 34.19 -8.76 39.72
N TRP A 17 33.36 -8.80 38.67
CA TRP A 17 32.13 -9.62 38.63
C TRP A 17 31.86 -10.23 37.24
N PRO A 18 32.73 -11.13 36.75
CA PRO A 18 32.69 -11.61 35.36
C PRO A 18 31.36 -12.30 35.00
N HIS A 19 30.82 -13.14 35.88
CA HIS A 19 29.54 -13.84 35.65
C HIS A 19 28.33 -12.90 35.58
N ARG A 20 28.29 -11.84 36.39
CA ARG A 20 27.18 -10.88 36.33
C ARG A 20 27.24 -10.04 35.06
N VAL A 21 28.45 -9.64 34.66
CA VAL A 21 28.66 -8.88 33.43
C VAL A 21 28.34 -9.72 32.18
N SER A 22 28.65 -11.02 32.17
CA SER A 22 28.27 -11.90 31.05
C SER A 22 26.76 -12.04 30.94
N HIS A 23 26.04 -12.21 32.06
CA HIS A 23 24.58 -12.26 32.07
C HIS A 23 23.95 -10.96 31.56
N ILE A 24 24.45 -9.79 32.01
CA ILE A 24 23.96 -8.47 31.55
C ILE A 24 24.19 -8.29 30.05
N LYS A 25 25.37 -8.66 29.53
CA LYS A 25 25.66 -8.60 28.08
C LYS A 25 24.77 -9.55 27.28
N SER A 26 24.50 -10.75 27.80
CA SER A 26 23.60 -11.71 27.17
C SER A 26 22.16 -11.19 27.15
N PHE A 27 21.67 -10.71 28.29
CA PHE A 27 20.33 -10.13 28.43
C PHE A 27 20.12 -8.95 27.48
N SER A 28 21.08 -8.02 27.43
CA SER A 28 20.97 -6.84 26.58
C SER A 28 21.08 -7.17 25.08
N LYS A 29 21.87 -8.17 24.71
CA LYS A 29 21.91 -8.72 23.35
C LYS A 29 20.55 -9.32 22.97
N ASN A 30 19.94 -10.10 23.85
CA ASN A 30 18.63 -10.71 23.61
C ASN A 30 17.55 -9.64 23.44
N LEU A 31 17.51 -8.64 24.32
CA LEU A 31 16.56 -7.52 24.22
C LEU A 31 16.72 -6.74 22.90
N PHE A 32 17.95 -6.54 22.44
CA PHE A 32 18.21 -5.88 21.15
C PHE A 32 17.76 -6.72 19.96
N ILE A 33 17.98 -8.04 20.01
CA ILE A 33 17.53 -8.97 18.96
C ILE A 33 16.00 -8.96 18.91
N GLU A 34 15.35 -9.11 20.05
CA GLU A 34 13.88 -9.10 20.17
C GLU A 34 13.28 -7.79 19.64
N ARG A 35 13.80 -6.63 20.06
CA ARG A 35 13.41 -5.31 19.53
C ARG A 35 13.53 -5.24 18.00
N ARG A 36 14.66 -5.70 17.46
CA ARG A 36 14.90 -5.67 16.01
C ARG A 36 13.96 -6.62 15.26
N ASP A 37 13.65 -7.77 15.83
CA ASP A 37 12.75 -8.74 15.22
C ASP A 37 11.30 -8.23 15.24
N ILE A 38 10.89 -7.51 16.28
CA ILE A 38 9.61 -6.78 16.33
C ILE A 38 9.56 -5.72 15.21
N MET A 39 10.63 -4.94 15.03
CA MET A 39 10.74 -3.94 13.96
C MET A 39 10.66 -4.52 12.56
N ASN A 40 11.41 -5.58 12.30
CA ASN A 40 11.35 -6.28 11.01
C ASN A 40 9.94 -6.84 10.75
N SER A 41 9.30 -7.39 11.77
CA SER A 41 7.94 -7.96 11.65
C SER A 41 6.91 -6.87 11.36
N LEU A 42 6.95 -5.75 12.08
CA LEU A 42 6.08 -4.61 11.85
C LEU A 42 6.24 -4.08 10.41
N TRP A 43 7.49 -3.87 9.98
CA TRP A 43 7.78 -3.39 8.64
C TRP A 43 7.23 -4.32 7.54
N LEU A 44 7.38 -5.64 7.70
CA LEU A 44 6.84 -6.62 6.75
C LEU A 44 5.30 -6.61 6.70
N ILE A 45 4.64 -6.47 7.84
CA ILE A 45 3.18 -6.37 7.93
C ILE A 45 2.70 -5.11 7.22
N LEU A 46 3.35 -3.97 7.47
CA LEU A 46 3.02 -2.68 6.83
C LEU A 46 3.30 -2.70 5.32
N LEU A 47 4.38 -3.38 4.89
CA LEU A 47 4.66 -3.57 3.47
C LEU A 47 3.54 -4.37 2.80
N GLY A 48 3.18 -5.51 3.39
CA GLY A 48 2.13 -6.38 2.86
C GLY A 48 0.77 -5.67 2.79
N SER A 49 0.39 -4.93 3.82
CA SER A 49 -0.89 -4.21 3.86
C SER A 49 -0.95 -3.08 2.83
N ASN A 50 0.12 -2.29 2.67
CA ASN A 50 0.16 -1.23 1.65
C ASN A 50 0.26 -1.76 0.22
N LEU A 51 0.84 -2.94 0.00
CA LEU A 51 0.89 -3.59 -1.31
C LEU A 51 -0.44 -4.25 -1.69
N LEU A 52 -1.31 -4.56 -0.72
CA LEU A 52 -2.61 -5.16 -0.99
C LEU A 52 -3.47 -4.27 -1.90
N LEU A 53 -3.49 -2.96 -1.66
CA LEU A 53 -4.23 -1.98 -2.46
C LEU A 53 -3.85 -2.00 -3.96
N PRO A 54 -2.59 -1.75 -4.35
CA PRO A 54 -2.20 -1.78 -5.76
C PRO A 54 -2.36 -3.18 -6.38
N VAL A 55 -2.12 -4.27 -5.65
CA VAL A 55 -2.37 -5.62 -6.16
C VAL A 55 -3.85 -5.85 -6.48
N MET A 56 -4.75 -5.45 -5.57
CA MET A 56 -6.19 -5.56 -5.80
C MET A 56 -6.63 -4.68 -6.98
N MET A 57 -6.13 -3.44 -7.06
CA MET A 57 -6.38 -2.57 -8.21
C MET A 57 -5.90 -3.20 -9.53
N LEU A 58 -4.73 -3.85 -9.54
CA LEU A 58 -4.21 -4.53 -10.72
C LEU A 58 -5.12 -5.69 -11.15
N VAL A 59 -5.51 -6.54 -10.21
CA VAL A 59 -6.37 -7.71 -10.48
C VAL A 59 -7.74 -7.25 -10.98
N PHE A 60 -8.41 -6.36 -10.26
CA PHE A 60 -9.72 -5.85 -10.68
C PHE A 60 -9.64 -5.05 -11.97
N GLY A 61 -8.58 -4.24 -12.15
CA GLY A 61 -8.36 -3.49 -13.38
C GLY A 61 -8.21 -4.42 -14.59
N TYR A 62 -7.46 -5.52 -14.44
CA TYR A 62 -7.34 -6.55 -15.47
C TYR A 62 -8.68 -7.24 -15.75
N VAL A 63 -9.41 -7.64 -14.71
CA VAL A 63 -10.74 -8.27 -14.87
C VAL A 63 -11.72 -7.32 -15.56
N MET A 64 -11.82 -6.06 -15.16
CA MET A 64 -12.72 -5.07 -15.79
C MET A 64 -12.34 -4.79 -17.25
N THR A 65 -11.05 -4.79 -17.57
CA THR A 65 -10.56 -4.57 -18.94
C THR A 65 -10.86 -5.75 -19.86
N LYS A 66 -10.64 -6.99 -19.39
CA LYS A 66 -10.77 -8.21 -20.21
C LYS A 66 -12.16 -8.83 -20.17
N HIS A 67 -12.84 -8.72 -19.04
CA HIS A 67 -14.13 -9.34 -18.76
C HIS A 67 -15.10 -8.31 -18.17
N PRO A 68 -15.44 -7.23 -18.90
CA PRO A 68 -16.45 -6.28 -18.45
C PRO A 68 -17.78 -7.03 -18.21
N PRO A 69 -18.58 -6.65 -17.18
CA PRO A 69 -19.82 -7.33 -16.87
C PRO A 69 -20.77 -7.31 -18.07
N LYS A 70 -21.26 -8.49 -18.49
CA LYS A 70 -22.07 -8.67 -19.71
C LYS A 70 -23.51 -8.11 -19.62
N LYS A 71 -23.93 -7.71 -18.43
CA LYS A 71 -25.25 -7.15 -18.16
C LYS A 71 -25.08 -5.93 -17.27
N ILE A 72 -25.84 -4.89 -17.55
CA ILE A 72 -25.97 -3.74 -16.67
C ILE A 72 -26.62 -4.25 -15.37
N ASN A 73 -25.95 -4.04 -14.24
CA ASN A 73 -26.43 -4.47 -12.94
C ASN A 73 -26.33 -3.31 -11.95
N SER A 74 -27.42 -3.02 -11.23
CA SER A 74 -27.45 -1.98 -10.19
C SER A 74 -26.74 -2.40 -8.89
N LEU A 75 -26.44 -3.68 -8.71
CA LEU A 75 -25.78 -4.23 -7.52
C LEU A 75 -24.25 -4.37 -7.68
N TYR A 76 -23.70 -4.39 -8.90
CA TYR A 76 -22.27 -4.58 -9.14
C TYR A 76 -21.78 -3.87 -10.40
N GLY A 77 -20.54 -3.37 -10.40
CA GLY A 77 -19.90 -2.70 -11.53
C GLY A 77 -19.75 -1.20 -11.36
N TYR A 78 -19.44 -0.51 -12.45
CA TYR A 78 -19.26 0.94 -12.53
C TYR A 78 -20.64 1.62 -12.70
N ARG A 79 -21.23 2.10 -11.60
CA ARG A 79 -22.67 2.47 -11.52
C ARG A 79 -22.93 3.98 -11.57
N THR A 80 -22.45 4.63 -12.62
CA THR A 80 -22.77 6.05 -12.83
C THR A 80 -23.94 6.21 -13.79
N LYS A 81 -24.71 7.31 -13.66
CA LYS A 81 -25.91 7.54 -14.49
C LYS A 81 -25.61 7.49 -16.00
N ARG A 82 -24.39 7.86 -16.41
CA ARG A 82 -23.93 7.83 -17.81
C ARG A 82 -23.50 6.45 -18.27
N SER A 83 -22.72 5.73 -17.45
CA SER A 83 -22.28 4.37 -17.78
C SER A 83 -23.42 3.35 -17.84
N MET A 84 -24.54 3.59 -17.15
CA MET A 84 -25.69 2.68 -17.15
C MET A 84 -26.71 2.95 -18.26
N LYS A 85 -26.44 3.89 -19.21
CA LYS A 85 -27.39 4.27 -20.27
C LYS A 85 -27.69 3.14 -21.25
N ASN A 86 -26.65 2.47 -21.73
CA ASN A 86 -26.77 1.31 -22.61
C ASN A 86 -25.53 0.40 -22.43
N MET A 87 -25.50 -0.71 -23.16
CA MET A 87 -24.42 -1.69 -23.00
C MET A 87 -23.07 -1.14 -23.50
N ASP A 88 -23.07 -0.25 -24.49
CA ASP A 88 -21.85 0.33 -25.04
C ASP A 88 -21.17 1.27 -24.02
N THR A 89 -21.94 2.17 -23.39
CA THR A 89 -21.41 3.05 -22.33
C THR A 89 -20.96 2.25 -21.10
N TRP A 90 -21.67 1.17 -20.78
CA TRP A 90 -21.33 0.27 -19.67
C TRP A 90 -19.99 -0.43 -19.89
N VAL A 91 -19.81 -1.07 -21.05
CA VAL A 91 -18.57 -1.76 -21.42
C VAL A 91 -17.41 -0.77 -21.52
N PHE A 92 -17.64 0.38 -22.16
CA PHE A 92 -16.63 1.43 -22.28
C PHE A 92 -16.13 1.90 -20.92
N ALA A 93 -17.04 2.19 -19.99
CA ALA A 93 -16.68 2.65 -18.65
C ALA A 93 -15.79 1.65 -17.90
N HIS A 94 -16.15 0.35 -17.95
CA HIS A 94 -15.36 -0.70 -17.29
C HIS A 94 -13.99 -0.88 -17.93
N GLN A 95 -13.89 -0.79 -19.26
CA GLN A 95 -12.60 -0.90 -19.95
C GLN A 95 -11.70 0.31 -19.65
N VAL A 96 -12.23 1.52 -19.66
CA VAL A 96 -11.47 2.75 -19.35
C VAL A 96 -11.03 2.74 -17.89
N MET A 97 -11.94 2.47 -16.96
CA MET A 97 -11.62 2.35 -15.54
C MET A 97 -10.57 1.27 -15.29
N GLY A 98 -10.73 0.10 -15.92
CA GLY A 98 -9.80 -1.01 -15.81
C GLY A 98 -8.39 -0.67 -16.30
N LYS A 99 -8.28 0.01 -17.45
CA LYS A 99 -6.99 0.50 -17.98
C LYS A 99 -6.32 1.49 -17.04
N TYR A 100 -7.08 2.43 -16.46
CA TYR A 100 -6.54 3.34 -15.47
C TYR A 100 -6.08 2.58 -14.22
N TRP A 101 -6.90 1.66 -13.68
CA TRP A 101 -6.51 0.86 -12.51
C TRP A 101 -5.24 0.05 -12.73
N ILE A 102 -5.03 -0.54 -13.91
CA ILE A 102 -3.76 -1.21 -14.25
C ILE A 102 -2.59 -0.21 -14.25
N LYS A 103 -2.74 0.95 -14.89
CA LYS A 103 -1.67 1.97 -14.94
C LYS A 103 -1.32 2.48 -13.53
N TYR A 104 -2.33 2.84 -12.77
CA TYR A 104 -2.18 3.43 -11.44
C TYR A 104 -1.74 2.41 -10.40
N SER A 105 -2.11 1.13 -10.51
CA SER A 105 -1.58 0.07 -9.64
C SER A 105 -0.08 -0.13 -9.80
N VAL A 106 0.47 -0.05 -11.02
CA VAL A 106 1.92 -0.11 -11.24
C VAL A 106 2.63 1.09 -10.60
N ILE A 107 2.06 2.29 -10.76
CA ILE A 107 2.59 3.51 -10.11
C ILE A 107 2.54 3.37 -8.58
N GLY A 108 1.41 2.93 -8.04
CA GLY A 108 1.21 2.71 -6.61
C GLY A 108 2.16 1.65 -6.06
N TYR A 109 2.36 0.54 -6.78
CA TYR A 109 3.32 -0.50 -6.41
C TYR A 109 4.75 0.06 -6.30
N LEU A 110 5.23 0.78 -7.32
CA LEU A 110 6.56 1.37 -7.30
C LEU A 110 6.71 2.40 -6.19
N LEU A 111 5.70 3.25 -5.98
CA LEU A 111 5.68 4.23 -4.89
C LEU A 111 5.78 3.54 -3.53
N THR A 112 4.98 2.49 -3.30
CA THR A 112 5.02 1.72 -2.05
C THR A 112 6.40 1.08 -1.84
N MET A 113 6.98 0.46 -2.85
CA MET A 113 8.30 -0.17 -2.73
C MET A 113 9.40 0.83 -2.36
N ILE A 114 9.42 2.00 -3.03
CA ILE A 114 10.39 3.07 -2.75
C ILE A 114 10.18 3.63 -1.35
N PHE A 115 8.93 3.92 -0.98
CA PHE A 115 8.61 4.53 0.31
C PHE A 115 8.91 3.60 1.48
N MET A 116 8.53 2.32 1.37
CA MET A 116 8.79 1.32 2.40
C MET A 116 10.30 1.09 2.60
N PHE A 117 11.10 1.20 1.53
CA PHE A 117 12.56 1.13 1.63
C PHE A 117 13.13 2.30 2.44
N VAL A 118 12.61 3.52 2.25
CA VAL A 118 13.06 4.73 2.97
C VAL A 118 12.79 4.63 4.48
N ILE A 119 11.61 4.12 4.87
CA ILE A 119 11.20 4.08 6.28
C ILE A 119 11.75 2.88 7.08
N TYR A 120 12.55 2.00 6.46
CA TYR A 120 13.00 0.73 7.09
C TYR A 120 13.79 0.91 8.40
N GLN A 121 14.43 2.07 8.61
CA GLN A 121 15.25 2.35 9.80
C GLN A 121 14.55 3.24 10.83
N GLU A 122 13.28 3.56 10.63
CA GLU A 122 12.51 4.41 11.53
C GLU A 122 12.09 3.69 12.81
N THR A 123 11.63 4.46 13.80
CA THR A 123 11.03 3.90 15.02
C THR A 123 9.64 3.35 14.75
N GLU A 124 9.11 2.55 15.67
CA GLU A 124 7.78 1.92 15.56
C GLU A 124 6.68 2.97 15.25
N ASP A 125 6.66 4.06 16.02
CA ASP A 125 5.68 5.13 15.90
C ASP A 125 5.79 5.87 14.56
N GLN A 126 7.02 6.14 14.12
CA GLN A 126 7.29 6.83 12.85
C GLN A 126 6.84 5.99 11.65
N MET A 127 7.23 4.71 11.63
CA MET A 127 6.81 3.78 10.57
C MET A 127 5.29 3.68 10.48
N ALA A 128 4.60 3.59 11.63
CA ALA A 128 3.14 3.51 11.66
C ALA A 128 2.48 4.78 11.08
N ILE A 129 2.94 5.97 11.48
CA ILE A 129 2.42 7.25 11.00
C ILE A 129 2.69 7.42 9.49
N HIS A 130 3.93 7.17 9.05
CA HIS A 130 4.28 7.30 7.63
C HIS A 130 3.57 6.28 6.74
N SER A 131 3.40 5.04 7.23
CA SER A 131 2.58 4.04 6.54
C SER A 131 1.14 4.52 6.37
N LEU A 132 0.54 5.14 7.40
CA LEU A 132 -0.82 5.68 7.31
C LEU A 132 -0.93 6.79 6.24
N PHE A 133 0.06 7.68 6.19
CA PHE A 133 0.14 8.70 5.13
C PHE A 133 0.25 8.08 3.74
N LEU A 134 1.10 7.05 3.58
CA LEU A 134 1.22 6.32 2.31
C LEU A 134 -0.12 5.69 1.91
N THR A 135 -0.81 5.01 2.84
CA THR A 135 -2.13 4.42 2.58
C THR A 135 -3.13 5.47 2.11
N ALA A 136 -3.16 6.64 2.74
CA ALA A 136 -4.06 7.74 2.33
C ALA A 136 -3.78 8.21 0.89
N ILE A 137 -2.51 8.32 0.50
CA ILE A 137 -2.11 8.66 -0.87
C ILE A 137 -2.58 7.58 -1.85
N LEU A 138 -2.42 6.30 -1.52
CA LEU A 138 -2.86 5.18 -2.36
C LEU A 138 -4.39 5.16 -2.53
N LEU A 139 -5.15 5.52 -1.50
CA LEU A 139 -6.61 5.64 -1.58
C LEU A 139 -7.03 6.77 -2.53
N ILE A 140 -6.37 7.93 -2.48
CA ILE A 140 -6.62 9.03 -3.43
C ILE A 140 -6.34 8.56 -4.85
N LEU A 141 -5.22 7.86 -5.05
CA LEU A 141 -4.81 7.30 -6.32
C LEU A 141 -5.81 6.27 -6.88
N MET A 142 -6.55 5.58 -6.01
CA MET A 142 -7.66 4.69 -6.39
C MET A 142 -8.92 5.46 -6.88
N ILE A 143 -9.17 6.64 -6.33
CA ILE A 143 -10.38 7.45 -6.63
C ILE A 143 -10.22 8.26 -7.92
N ILE A 144 -9.02 8.81 -8.19
CA ILE A 144 -8.75 9.63 -9.40
C ILE A 144 -9.26 8.98 -10.71
N PRO A 145 -9.04 7.68 -10.98
CA PRO A 145 -9.57 6.98 -12.15
C PRO A 145 -11.08 7.11 -12.37
N ILE A 146 -11.89 7.28 -11.31
CA ILE A 146 -13.34 7.45 -11.42
C ILE A 146 -13.65 8.76 -12.15
N ILE A 147 -13.02 9.86 -11.71
CA ILE A 147 -13.20 11.18 -12.32
C ILE A 147 -12.73 11.16 -13.78
N MET A 148 -11.59 10.51 -14.05
CA MET A 148 -11.06 10.37 -15.41
C MET A 148 -11.97 9.55 -16.32
N THR A 149 -12.58 8.49 -15.78
CA THR A 149 -13.52 7.63 -16.53
C THR A 149 -14.81 8.37 -16.84
N GLU A 150 -15.37 9.14 -15.90
CA GLU A 150 -16.54 9.99 -16.17
C GLU A 150 -16.26 11.06 -17.24
N ARG A 151 -15.04 11.61 -17.24
CA ARG A 151 -14.63 12.58 -18.27
C ARG A 151 -14.58 11.92 -19.65
N GLN A 152 -13.96 10.75 -19.76
CA GLN A 152 -13.91 9.96 -20.99
C GLN A 152 -15.31 9.55 -21.49
N LEU A 153 -16.22 9.18 -20.58
CA LEU A 153 -17.62 8.92 -20.93
C LEU A 153 -18.28 10.16 -21.52
N ASN A 154 -18.08 11.34 -20.93
CA ASN A 154 -18.65 12.59 -21.41
C ASN A 154 -18.09 13.02 -22.78
N GLU A 155 -16.80 12.75 -23.01
CA GLU A 155 -16.11 13.08 -24.26
C GLU A 155 -16.60 12.21 -25.42
N ASN A 156 -16.88 10.92 -25.17
CA ASN A 156 -17.20 9.95 -26.22
C ASN A 156 -18.72 9.71 -26.43
N PHE A 157 -19.57 10.06 -25.46
CA PHE A 157 -21.00 9.78 -25.52
C PHE A 157 -21.86 11.01 -25.20
N ASP A 158 -23.05 11.08 -25.82
CA ASP A 158 -24.10 12.05 -25.51
C ASP A 158 -24.91 11.68 -24.25
N GLU A 159 -25.91 12.48 -23.91
CA GLU A 159 -26.77 12.25 -22.73
C GLU A 159 -27.71 11.03 -22.86
N HIS A 160 -27.91 10.54 -24.07
CA HIS A 160 -28.69 9.36 -24.40
C HIS A 160 -27.82 8.08 -24.48
N GLY A 161 -26.50 8.23 -24.46
CA GLY A 161 -25.53 7.13 -24.56
C GLY A 161 -25.16 6.78 -26.01
N ASN A 162 -25.49 7.61 -26.99
CA ASN A 162 -25.01 7.45 -28.36
C ASN A 162 -23.59 7.99 -28.46
N LYS A 163 -22.77 7.40 -29.34
CA LYS A 163 -21.42 7.89 -29.62
C LYS A 163 -21.48 9.26 -30.29
N LYS A 164 -20.58 10.14 -29.88
CA LYS A 164 -20.33 11.44 -30.52
C LYS A 164 -19.42 11.30 -31.74
#